data_AF-A0A9X4AUM5-F1
#
_entry.id   AF-A0A9X4AUM5-F1
#
_cell.length_a   1.000
_cell.length_b   1.000
_cell.length_c   1.000
_cell.angle_alpha   90.00
_cell.angle_beta   90.00
_cell.angle_gamma   90.00
#
_symmetry.space_group_name_H-M   'P 1'
#
loop_
_entity.id
_entity.type
_entity.pdbx_description
1 polymer ?
#
loop_
_entity_poly.entity_id
_entity_poly.type
_entity_poly.pdbx_seq_one_letter_code
_entity_poly.pdbx_strand_id
1 'polypeptide(L)'
;MKRSYFLLALGVWGFACGQTYLDGVLLPSGDGGAGGIGGGSTAGGVSCKSEGEACSAAIECCGLGCENGVCDATAPCTQLGDACAVSSDCCSNLCQGGVCAQGGGCLQPGEDCAIGGSECCSGICLDKGGGVKTCGISLGGCRVTGELCNTNADCCGNLCEDSGSGIKQCTSLGACKAVGEACNGPSQCCSNACVELLAGAAFCQSIGGCKPIGELCSTDAQCCTSNCQADGSGVTKCGQPANCRPPGEICDSSFGECCPGMPQGALLCLDGSYGVTRCQGPCCSLSGVACQADVDCCSRKCNVNSKTCEDGFACKVVGDTCVSNAECCSSTCSGGTCTDCTCKPNGEPCQTPDDCCGKLCSPDPDDGGALKCGTFGGSPTCVPEGTLCGSNGECCSGLCGGGEFPSCKPSGCKSVGTSCASGAECCSGLACTGGVCTL
;
A
#
# COMPACT_ATOMS: atom_id res chain seq x y z
N MET A 1 -74.12 -23.43 -21.96
CA MET A 1 -74.47 -22.16 -21.29
C MET A 1 -73.52 -21.96 -20.11
N LYS A 2 -72.78 -20.84 -20.13
CA LYS A 2 -72.06 -20.15 -19.01
C LYS A 2 -70.90 -20.91 -18.33
N ARG A 3 -69.63 -20.53 -18.60
CA ARG A 3 -68.79 -19.44 -17.99
C ARG A 3 -67.91 -20.04 -16.84
N SER A 4 -66.62 -19.77 -16.66
CA SER A 4 -65.83 -18.55 -16.90
C SER A 4 -64.32 -18.83 -17.08
N TYR A 5 -63.67 -17.94 -17.84
CA TYR A 5 -62.23 -17.69 -17.95
C TYR A 5 -61.66 -17.01 -16.68
N PHE A 6 -60.39 -17.27 -16.37
CA PHE A 6 -59.49 -16.27 -15.75
C PHE A 6 -58.09 -16.40 -16.36
N LEU A 7 -57.65 -15.30 -16.99
CA LEU A 7 -56.30 -15.03 -17.50
C LEU A 7 -55.41 -14.50 -16.35
N LEU A 8 -54.11 -14.79 -16.40
CA LEU A 8 -52.96 -13.97 -15.94
C LEU A 8 -51.69 -14.81 -16.21
N ALA A 9 -50.95 -14.58 -17.30
CA ALA A 9 -49.86 -13.61 -17.48
C ALA A 9 -48.48 -14.28 -17.35
N LEU A 10 -47.72 -14.20 -18.44
CA LEU A 10 -46.37 -14.75 -18.66
C LEU A 10 -45.33 -14.06 -17.76
N GLY A 11 -44.44 -14.85 -17.16
CA GLY A 11 -43.26 -14.37 -16.45
C GLY A 11 -42.03 -15.21 -16.81
N VAL A 12 -41.17 -14.65 -17.65
CA VAL A 12 -39.86 -15.15 -18.03
C VAL A 12 -38.90 -15.03 -16.84
N TRP A 13 -38.24 -16.12 -16.47
CA TRP A 13 -36.96 -16.14 -15.74
C TRP A 13 -36.04 -16.97 -16.65
N GLY A 14 -35.01 -16.45 -17.31
CA GLY A 14 -34.00 -15.54 -16.78
C GLY A 14 -32.86 -16.36 -16.17
N PHE A 15 -32.25 -17.25 -16.95
CA PHE A 15 -31.00 -17.92 -16.60
C PHE A 15 -29.84 -16.92 -16.78
N ALA A 16 -29.21 -16.54 -15.67
CA ALA A 16 -27.94 -15.80 -15.56
C ALA A 16 -27.41 -16.07 -14.14
N CYS A 17 -26.13 -16.29 -13.83
CA CYS A 17 -24.88 -16.35 -14.59
C CYS A 17 -24.03 -17.49 -14.01
N GLY A 18 -23.25 -18.15 -14.85
CA GLY A 18 -22.24 -19.11 -14.44
C GLY A 18 -21.05 -18.40 -13.78
N GLN A 19 -20.57 -18.96 -12.67
CA GLN A 19 -19.27 -18.66 -12.11
C GLN A 19 -18.18 -19.18 -13.07
N THR A 20 -17.22 -18.34 -13.44
CA THR A 20 -15.97 -18.79 -14.06
C THR A 20 -14.94 -19.00 -12.97
N TYR A 21 -14.49 -20.25 -12.83
CA TYR A 21 -13.32 -20.65 -12.05
C TYR A 21 -12.11 -20.62 -12.99
N LEU A 22 -11.07 -19.86 -12.65
CA LEU A 22 -9.72 -19.97 -13.24
C LEU A 22 -8.72 -20.05 -12.08
N ASP A 23 -8.05 -21.20 -11.99
CA ASP A 23 -6.82 -21.46 -11.23
C ASP A 23 -6.72 -20.92 -9.79
N GLY A 24 -7.77 -21.10 -8.99
CA GLY A 24 -7.64 -21.16 -7.53
C GLY A 24 -7.36 -19.85 -6.78
N VAL A 25 -7.40 -18.69 -7.45
CA VAL A 25 -7.28 -17.37 -6.80
C VAL A 25 -8.64 -16.67 -6.79
N LEU A 26 -9.16 -16.38 -5.60
CA LEU A 26 -10.32 -15.49 -5.42
C LEU A 26 -9.87 -14.05 -5.63
N LEU A 27 -10.26 -13.44 -6.74
CA LEU A 27 -10.30 -11.98 -6.84
C LEU A 27 -11.49 -11.47 -5.99
N PRO A 28 -11.32 -10.43 -5.15
CA PRO A 28 -12.44 -9.89 -4.38
C PRO A 28 -13.44 -9.26 -5.34
N SER A 29 -14.61 -9.88 -5.49
CA SER A 29 -15.78 -9.25 -6.09
C SER A 29 -16.26 -8.15 -5.16
N GLY A 30 -16.12 -6.89 -5.60
CA GLY A 30 -16.71 -5.75 -4.92
C GLY A 30 -18.23 -5.75 -5.11
N ASP A 31 -18.97 -6.29 -4.15
CA ASP A 31 -20.41 -6.11 -4.08
C ASP A 31 -20.72 -4.68 -3.57
N GLY A 32 -21.47 -3.93 -4.38
CA GLY A 32 -21.93 -2.59 -4.06
C GLY A 32 -22.87 -2.57 -2.86
N GLY A 33 -22.35 -2.14 -1.70
CA GLY A 33 -23.13 -1.74 -0.53
C GLY A 33 -23.17 -0.21 -0.40
N ALA A 34 -24.33 0.40 -0.62
CA ALA A 34 -24.55 1.82 -0.37
C ALA A 34 -24.70 2.08 1.14
N GLY A 35 -23.74 2.79 1.74
CA GLY A 35 -23.81 3.30 3.12
C GLY A 35 -22.47 3.89 3.56
N GLY A 36 -22.34 5.22 3.51
CA GLY A 36 -21.06 5.93 3.60
C GLY A 36 -20.49 6.15 5.00
N ILE A 37 -19.16 6.31 5.04
CA ILE A 37 -18.38 7.21 5.92
C ILE A 37 -17.02 7.54 5.26
N GLY A 38 -16.76 8.84 5.06
CA GLY A 38 -15.45 9.51 5.16
C GLY A 38 -14.22 9.07 4.33
N GLY A 39 -14.13 9.56 3.08
CA GLY A 39 -12.92 10.12 2.44
C GLY A 39 -11.53 9.56 2.77
N GLY A 40 -11.19 8.39 2.24
CA GLY A 40 -9.82 7.89 2.10
C GLY A 40 -9.54 7.60 0.63
N SER A 41 -8.45 8.16 0.10
CA SER A 41 -8.02 8.03 -1.29
C SER A 41 -7.94 6.56 -1.75
N THR A 42 -8.90 6.12 -2.56
CA THR A 42 -8.73 4.99 -3.48
C THR A 42 -7.90 5.46 -4.67
N ALA A 43 -6.58 5.54 -4.50
CA ALA A 43 -5.64 5.70 -5.60
C ALA A 43 -4.75 4.45 -5.61
N GLY A 44 -4.84 3.69 -6.70
CA GLY A 44 -4.06 2.47 -6.93
C GLY A 44 -4.87 1.17 -6.82
N GLY A 45 -5.99 1.07 -7.53
CA GLY A 45 -6.44 -0.24 -8.01
C GLY A 45 -5.92 -0.38 -9.43
N VAL A 46 -5.22 -1.48 -9.77
CA VAL A 46 -4.81 -1.73 -11.16
C VAL A 46 -6.09 -1.63 -11.97
N SER A 47 -6.24 -0.56 -12.73
CA SER A 47 -7.42 -0.34 -13.56
C SER A 47 -7.22 -1.13 -14.84
N CYS A 48 -6.98 -2.43 -14.68
CA CYS A 48 -7.15 -3.38 -15.76
C CYS A 48 -8.62 -3.80 -15.75
N LYS A 49 -9.15 -3.87 -16.95
CA LYS A 49 -10.50 -4.28 -17.26
C LYS A 49 -10.58 -5.79 -17.19
N SER A 50 -11.70 -6.25 -16.67
CA SER A 50 -12.07 -7.66 -16.58
C SER A 50 -12.39 -8.23 -17.96
N GLU A 51 -12.38 -9.54 -18.08
CA GLU A 51 -12.73 -10.26 -19.30
C GLU A 51 -14.14 -9.87 -19.78
N GLY A 52 -14.29 -9.61 -21.08
CA GLY A 52 -15.55 -9.15 -21.66
C GLY A 52 -15.75 -7.64 -21.67
N GLU A 53 -14.87 -6.85 -21.03
CA GLU A 53 -14.92 -5.39 -21.08
C GLU A 53 -14.25 -4.81 -22.34
N ALA A 54 -14.73 -3.66 -22.81
CA ALA A 54 -14.21 -3.03 -24.01
C ALA A 54 -12.79 -2.50 -23.79
N CYS A 55 -11.85 -2.84 -24.68
CA CYS A 55 -10.46 -2.45 -24.60
C CYS A 55 -9.98 -1.80 -25.89
N SER A 56 -8.96 -0.95 -25.78
CA SER A 56 -8.25 -0.37 -26.93
C SER A 56 -6.81 -0.89 -27.09
N ALA A 57 -6.30 -1.55 -26.06
CA ALA A 57 -4.99 -2.20 -26.05
C ALA A 57 -5.00 -3.40 -25.08
N ALA A 58 -4.20 -4.42 -25.37
CA ALA A 58 -4.05 -5.61 -24.52
C ALA A 58 -3.70 -5.25 -23.06
N ILE A 59 -2.91 -4.22 -22.86
CA ILE A 59 -2.49 -3.75 -21.54
C ILE A 59 -3.64 -3.26 -20.66
N GLU A 60 -4.77 -2.87 -21.26
CA GLU A 60 -5.97 -2.50 -20.51
C GLU A 60 -6.64 -3.71 -19.86
N CYS A 61 -6.34 -4.93 -20.28
CA CYS A 61 -7.00 -6.15 -19.81
C CYS A 61 -6.14 -6.85 -18.77
N CYS A 62 -6.76 -7.38 -17.71
CA CYS A 62 -6.01 -8.10 -16.68
C CYS A 62 -5.36 -9.39 -17.24
N GLY A 63 -6.02 -10.02 -18.22
CA GLY A 63 -5.48 -11.14 -18.99
C GLY A 63 -4.47 -10.77 -20.07
N LEU A 64 -4.16 -9.48 -20.27
CA LEU A 64 -3.21 -8.97 -21.27
C LEU A 64 -3.55 -9.39 -22.71
N GLY A 65 -4.84 -9.47 -23.02
CA GLY A 65 -5.36 -9.80 -24.34
C GLY A 65 -6.56 -8.91 -24.67
N CYS A 66 -6.48 -8.20 -25.79
CA CYS A 66 -7.56 -7.36 -26.30
C CYS A 66 -7.95 -7.82 -27.69
N GLU A 67 -8.92 -8.74 -27.77
CA GLU A 67 -9.36 -9.33 -29.02
C GLU A 67 -10.67 -8.69 -29.47
N ASN A 68 -10.73 -8.22 -30.72
CA ASN A 68 -11.90 -7.54 -31.29
C ASN A 68 -12.42 -6.37 -30.44
N GLY A 69 -11.52 -5.69 -29.72
CA GLY A 69 -11.85 -4.57 -28.83
C GLY A 69 -12.48 -4.99 -27.51
N VAL A 70 -12.31 -6.26 -27.11
CA VAL A 70 -12.81 -6.80 -25.84
C VAL A 70 -11.71 -7.59 -25.13
N CYS A 71 -11.65 -7.50 -23.80
CA CYS A 71 -10.69 -8.23 -23.01
C CYS A 71 -10.93 -9.74 -23.08
N ASP A 72 -9.94 -10.48 -23.54
CA ASP A 72 -9.97 -11.94 -23.68
C ASP A 72 -8.65 -12.54 -23.18
N ALA A 73 -8.70 -13.30 -22.10
CA ALA A 73 -7.52 -13.93 -21.50
C ALA A 73 -7.01 -15.15 -22.29
N THR A 74 -7.78 -15.65 -23.26
CA THR A 74 -7.40 -16.79 -24.11
C THR A 74 -6.57 -16.38 -25.33
N ALA A 75 -6.53 -15.08 -25.64
CA ALA A 75 -5.75 -14.48 -26.70
C ALA A 75 -4.72 -13.49 -26.12
N PRO A 76 -3.61 -13.99 -25.52
CA PRO A 76 -2.57 -13.11 -24.99
C PRO A 76 -1.96 -12.27 -26.10
N CYS A 77 -1.42 -11.12 -25.72
CA CYS A 77 -0.71 -10.24 -26.63
C CYS A 77 0.50 -10.91 -27.30
N THR A 78 0.80 -10.41 -28.49
CA THR A 78 1.89 -10.84 -29.36
C THR A 78 3.23 -10.35 -28.82
N GLN A 79 4.23 -11.22 -28.87
CA GLN A 79 5.57 -11.02 -28.33
C GLN A 79 6.42 -10.12 -29.22
N LEU A 80 7.47 -9.52 -28.66
CA LEU A 80 8.47 -8.79 -29.45
C LEU A 80 9.05 -9.62 -30.61
N GLY A 81 9.08 -9.04 -31.81
CA GLY A 81 9.60 -9.65 -33.03
C GLY A 81 8.58 -10.44 -33.84
N ASP A 82 7.43 -10.77 -33.26
CA ASP A 82 6.37 -11.50 -33.95
C ASP A 82 5.49 -10.59 -34.81
N ALA A 83 4.79 -11.19 -35.78
CA ALA A 83 3.96 -10.45 -36.73
C ALA A 83 2.71 -9.85 -36.07
N CYS A 84 2.42 -8.60 -36.38
CA CYS A 84 1.25 -7.87 -35.90
C CYS A 84 0.55 -7.12 -37.04
N ALA A 85 -0.75 -6.88 -36.89
CA ALA A 85 -1.52 -6.04 -37.80
C ALA A 85 -1.66 -4.61 -37.27
N VAL A 86 -1.83 -4.48 -35.95
CA VAL A 86 -2.00 -3.20 -35.25
C VAL A 86 -1.24 -3.20 -33.93
N SER A 87 -0.97 -2.02 -33.39
CA SER A 87 -0.20 -1.87 -32.14
C SER A 87 -0.82 -2.59 -30.95
N SER A 88 -2.15 -2.62 -30.85
CA SER A 88 -2.87 -3.28 -29.75
C SER A 88 -2.68 -4.79 -29.70
N ASP A 89 -2.18 -5.40 -30.79
CA ASP A 89 -1.85 -6.83 -30.84
C ASP A 89 -0.63 -7.12 -29.97
N CYS A 90 0.31 -6.19 -29.86
CA CYS A 90 1.60 -6.38 -29.21
C CYS A 90 1.53 -6.11 -27.71
N CYS A 91 2.26 -6.90 -26.89
CA CYS A 91 2.38 -6.62 -25.46
C CYS A 91 3.06 -5.26 -25.20
N SER A 92 3.99 -4.88 -26.08
CA SER A 92 4.62 -3.55 -26.13
C SER A 92 3.72 -2.41 -26.61
N ASN A 93 2.50 -2.71 -27.05
CA ASN A 93 1.58 -1.80 -27.73
C ASN A 93 2.23 -1.03 -28.89
N LEU A 94 3.16 -1.66 -29.61
CA LEU A 94 3.87 -1.08 -30.74
C LEU A 94 4.04 -2.08 -31.87
N CYS A 95 3.27 -1.90 -32.94
CA CYS A 95 3.46 -2.62 -34.19
C CYS A 95 4.22 -1.75 -35.18
N GLN A 96 5.48 -2.08 -35.44
CA GLN A 96 6.34 -1.30 -36.34
C GLN A 96 6.85 -2.19 -37.48
N GLY A 97 6.52 -1.81 -38.72
CA GLY A 97 6.92 -2.61 -39.89
C GLY A 97 6.24 -3.98 -39.96
N GLY A 98 5.07 -4.13 -39.33
CA GLY A 98 4.32 -5.39 -39.27
C GLY A 98 4.86 -6.39 -38.25
N VAL A 99 5.76 -5.94 -37.37
CA VAL A 99 6.28 -6.75 -36.25
C VAL A 99 6.18 -5.98 -34.94
N CYS A 100 5.99 -6.70 -33.84
CA CYS A 100 5.96 -6.11 -32.52
C CYS A 100 7.35 -5.60 -32.15
N ALA A 101 7.47 -4.31 -31.96
CA ALA A 101 8.72 -3.65 -31.63
C ALA A 101 8.72 -3.20 -30.17
N GLN A 102 9.91 -2.99 -29.62
CA GLN A 102 10.05 -2.60 -28.23
C GLN A 102 9.60 -1.16 -28.03
N GLY A 103 8.53 -0.96 -27.25
CA GLY A 103 7.95 0.35 -26.96
C GLY A 103 8.64 1.10 -25.83
N GLY A 104 9.55 0.48 -25.06
CA GLY A 104 10.14 1.03 -23.83
C GLY A 104 11.49 0.45 -23.42
N GLY A 105 12.04 0.93 -22.31
CA GLY A 105 13.35 0.48 -21.81
C GLY A 105 13.38 -0.92 -21.19
N CYS A 106 12.22 -1.55 -20.98
CA CYS A 106 12.04 -2.85 -20.35
C CYS A 106 10.83 -3.59 -20.97
N LEU A 107 10.76 -4.89 -20.72
CA LEU A 107 9.67 -5.77 -21.15
C LEU A 107 8.38 -5.45 -20.38
N GLN A 108 7.30 -5.39 -21.14
CA GLN A 108 5.96 -5.13 -20.63
C GLN A 108 5.34 -6.39 -20.03
N PRO A 109 4.32 -6.26 -19.16
CA PRO A 109 3.57 -7.43 -18.70
C PRO A 109 3.09 -8.29 -19.87
N GLY A 110 3.28 -9.61 -19.76
CA GLY A 110 2.92 -10.58 -20.80
C GLY A 110 4.02 -10.91 -21.80
N GLU A 111 5.11 -10.13 -21.85
CA GLU A 111 6.29 -10.46 -22.65
C GLU A 111 7.08 -11.62 -22.03
N ASP A 112 7.67 -12.46 -22.87
CA ASP A 112 8.50 -13.58 -22.48
C ASP A 112 9.78 -13.09 -21.78
N CYS A 113 10.08 -13.66 -20.62
CA CYS A 113 11.23 -13.27 -19.80
C CYS A 113 12.14 -14.44 -19.45
N ALA A 114 13.39 -14.10 -19.15
CA ALA A 114 14.38 -15.02 -18.61
C ALA A 114 14.27 -15.09 -17.07
N ILE A 115 15.03 -16.00 -16.46
CA ILE A 115 14.99 -16.19 -15.00
C ILE A 115 15.46 -14.92 -14.30
N GLY A 116 14.67 -14.43 -13.33
CA GLY A 116 15.07 -13.35 -12.42
C GLY A 116 14.42 -11.99 -12.69
N GLY A 117 13.63 -11.83 -13.76
CA GLY A 117 12.70 -10.70 -13.92
C GLY A 117 13.31 -9.32 -14.13
N SER A 118 14.63 -9.20 -14.21
CA SER A 118 15.33 -7.91 -14.39
C SER A 118 14.99 -7.19 -15.69
N GLU A 119 14.62 -7.93 -16.73
CA GLU A 119 14.15 -7.39 -18.01
C GLU A 119 12.71 -6.88 -17.95
N CYS A 120 11.90 -7.35 -17.00
CA CYS A 120 10.53 -6.91 -16.81
C CYS A 120 10.51 -5.57 -16.08
N CYS A 121 9.67 -4.63 -16.53
CA CYS A 121 9.53 -3.35 -15.83
C CYS A 121 9.10 -3.55 -14.36
N SER A 122 8.25 -4.55 -14.11
CA SER A 122 7.80 -4.96 -12.78
C SER A 122 8.87 -5.64 -11.92
N GLY A 123 10.00 -6.07 -12.51
CA GLY A 123 10.98 -6.92 -11.84
C GLY A 123 10.51 -8.37 -11.65
N ILE A 124 9.32 -8.74 -12.13
CA ILE A 124 8.71 -10.05 -11.90
C ILE A 124 8.68 -10.84 -13.19
N CYS A 125 9.31 -12.02 -13.20
CA CYS A 125 9.14 -13.02 -14.24
C CYS A 125 8.37 -14.22 -13.68
N LEU A 126 7.11 -14.40 -14.12
CA LEU A 126 6.21 -15.44 -13.64
C LEU A 126 6.34 -16.70 -14.50
N ASP A 127 6.54 -17.85 -13.87
CA ASP A 127 6.47 -19.15 -14.54
C ASP A 127 4.99 -19.54 -14.73
N LYS A 128 4.58 -19.72 -15.99
CA LYS A 128 3.22 -20.11 -16.37
C LYS A 128 3.09 -21.63 -16.55
N GLY A 129 4.14 -22.39 -16.25
CA GLY A 129 4.23 -23.82 -16.53
C GLY A 129 4.65 -24.10 -17.97
N GLY A 130 5.04 -25.35 -18.24
CA GLY A 130 5.47 -25.77 -19.58
C GLY A 130 6.76 -25.12 -20.09
N GLY A 131 7.50 -24.43 -19.22
CA GLY A 131 8.74 -23.70 -19.56
C GLY A 131 8.50 -22.28 -20.08
N VAL A 132 7.24 -21.83 -20.13
CA VAL A 132 6.88 -20.46 -20.51
C VAL A 132 6.97 -19.55 -19.30
N LYS A 133 7.65 -18.42 -19.44
CA LYS A 133 7.79 -17.43 -18.38
C LYS A 133 7.51 -16.06 -18.95
N THR A 134 6.62 -15.31 -18.29
CA THR A 134 6.20 -14.00 -18.76
C THR A 134 6.29 -12.94 -17.68
N CYS A 135 6.53 -11.70 -18.11
CA CYS A 135 6.59 -10.56 -17.20
C CYS A 135 5.25 -10.38 -16.47
N GLY A 136 5.32 -10.31 -15.14
CA GLY A 136 4.15 -10.13 -14.29
C GLY A 136 3.69 -8.68 -14.22
N ILE A 137 2.43 -8.47 -13.85
CA ILE A 137 1.90 -7.15 -13.48
C ILE A 137 2.33 -6.86 -12.04
N SER A 138 2.66 -5.60 -11.73
CA SER A 138 2.95 -5.20 -10.35
C SER A 138 1.73 -5.41 -9.44
N LEU A 139 1.98 -5.99 -8.26
CA LEU A 139 0.96 -6.25 -7.24
C LEU A 139 0.51 -4.97 -6.50
N GLY A 140 1.17 -3.83 -6.76
CA GLY A 140 0.96 -2.57 -6.06
C GLY A 140 -0.29 -1.78 -6.45
N GLY A 141 -1.19 -2.32 -7.28
CA GLY A 141 -2.39 -1.58 -7.67
C GLY A 141 -2.14 -0.48 -8.71
N CYS A 142 -0.93 -0.38 -9.23
CA CYS A 142 -0.50 0.64 -10.18
C CYS A 142 0.63 0.09 -11.05
N ARG A 143 0.90 0.79 -12.16
CA ARG A 143 1.95 0.47 -13.10
C ARG A 143 3.25 1.12 -12.70
N VAL A 144 4.34 0.37 -12.82
CA VAL A 144 5.65 0.85 -12.38
C VAL A 144 6.37 1.60 -13.49
N THR A 145 7.40 2.35 -13.12
CA THR A 145 8.27 3.04 -14.09
C THR A 145 8.63 2.14 -15.30
N GLY A 146 8.42 2.65 -16.52
CA GLY A 146 8.68 1.97 -17.78
C GLY A 146 7.50 1.18 -18.36
N GLU A 147 6.46 0.90 -17.57
CA GLU A 147 5.24 0.28 -18.08
C GLU A 147 4.39 1.25 -18.89
N LEU A 148 3.65 0.72 -19.87
CA LEU A 148 2.69 1.49 -20.66
C LEU A 148 1.56 2.06 -19.80
N CYS A 149 1.13 3.28 -20.10
CA CYS A 149 0.03 3.92 -19.40
C CYS A 149 -0.85 4.72 -20.37
N ASN A 150 -2.07 5.06 -19.94
CA ASN A 150 -2.98 5.93 -20.66
C ASN A 150 -3.11 7.29 -19.96
N THR A 151 -3.17 7.23 -18.62
CA THR A 151 -3.36 8.37 -17.73
C THR A 151 -2.33 8.36 -16.60
N ASN A 152 -2.11 9.51 -15.98
CA ASN A 152 -1.23 9.63 -14.83
C ASN A 152 -1.62 8.68 -13.69
N ALA A 153 -2.92 8.45 -13.47
CA ALA A 153 -3.43 7.59 -12.41
C ALA A 153 -3.06 6.11 -12.58
N ASP A 154 -2.68 5.69 -13.79
CA ASP A 154 -2.24 4.31 -14.04
C ASP A 154 -0.88 4.05 -13.37
N CYS A 155 -0.06 5.09 -13.21
CA CYS A 155 1.32 4.98 -12.77
C CYS A 155 1.46 5.14 -11.26
N CYS A 156 2.31 4.33 -10.63
CA CYS A 156 2.63 4.46 -9.21
C CYS A 156 3.23 5.84 -8.88
N GLY A 157 3.96 6.44 -9.83
CA GLY A 157 4.47 7.81 -9.74
C GLY A 157 3.47 8.92 -10.13
N ASN A 158 2.23 8.59 -10.48
CA ASN A 158 1.21 9.54 -10.97
C ASN A 158 1.69 10.38 -12.18
N LEU A 159 2.55 9.81 -13.02
CA LEU A 159 3.15 10.50 -14.15
C LEU A 159 3.22 9.56 -15.36
N CYS A 160 2.43 9.86 -16.38
CA CYS A 160 2.32 9.12 -17.62
C CYS A 160 2.73 10.02 -18.79
N GLU A 161 3.93 9.81 -19.32
CA GLU A 161 4.53 10.69 -20.33
C GLU A 161 4.84 9.94 -21.62
N ASP A 162 4.70 10.62 -22.75
CA ASP A 162 5.13 10.10 -24.05
C ASP A 162 6.63 10.33 -24.23
N SER A 163 7.39 9.25 -24.41
CA SER A 163 8.83 9.31 -24.66
C SER A 163 9.19 9.78 -26.09
N GLY A 164 8.23 10.37 -26.82
CA GLY A 164 8.39 10.86 -28.18
C GLY A 164 8.10 9.82 -29.28
N SER A 165 7.61 8.64 -28.88
CA SER A 165 7.32 7.51 -29.78
C SER A 165 5.83 7.36 -30.10
N GLY A 166 4.97 8.21 -29.52
CA GLY A 166 3.51 8.06 -29.59
C GLY A 166 2.96 7.09 -28.54
N ILE A 167 3.83 6.61 -27.64
CA ILE A 167 3.53 5.61 -26.61
C ILE A 167 3.83 6.25 -25.27
N LYS A 168 2.83 6.26 -24.40
CA LYS A 168 2.98 6.80 -23.05
C LYS A 168 3.43 5.72 -22.07
N GLN A 169 4.33 6.10 -21.18
CA GLN A 169 4.92 5.24 -20.18
C GLN A 169 4.96 5.92 -18.82
N CYS A 170 4.95 5.09 -17.78
CA CYS A 170 5.12 5.55 -16.43
C CYS A 170 6.55 6.05 -16.22
N THR A 171 6.68 7.30 -15.78
CA THR A 171 7.98 7.91 -15.51
C THR A 171 8.29 7.85 -14.01
N SER A 172 9.58 7.69 -13.69
CA SER A 172 10.06 7.76 -12.31
C SER A 172 9.86 9.16 -11.71
N LEU A 173 9.57 9.21 -10.41
CA LEU A 173 9.53 10.46 -9.63
C LEU A 173 10.91 11.11 -9.41
N GLY A 174 11.99 10.44 -9.84
CA GLY A 174 13.36 10.93 -9.78
C GLY A 174 14.05 10.58 -8.46
N ALA A 175 13.73 11.32 -7.40
CA ALA A 175 14.47 11.26 -6.13
C ALA A 175 14.29 9.94 -5.36
N CYS A 176 13.11 9.33 -5.48
CA CYS A 176 12.74 8.07 -4.83
C CYS A 176 11.56 7.45 -5.57
N LYS A 177 11.29 6.18 -5.28
CA LYS A 177 10.22 5.38 -5.86
C LYS A 177 8.97 5.43 -4.99
N ALA A 178 7.81 5.58 -5.63
CA ALA A 178 6.52 5.59 -4.96
C ALA A 178 6.12 4.18 -4.46
N VAL A 179 5.14 4.13 -3.56
CA VAL A 179 4.51 2.87 -3.14
C VAL A 179 4.04 2.08 -4.36
N GLY A 180 4.31 0.78 -4.36
CA GLY A 180 3.97 -0.14 -5.46
C GLY A 180 5.07 -0.30 -6.52
N GLU A 181 6.12 0.53 -6.50
CA GLU A 181 7.27 0.37 -7.39
C GLU A 181 8.24 -0.73 -6.93
N ALA A 182 8.80 -1.47 -7.89
CA ALA A 182 9.87 -2.43 -7.63
C ALA A 182 11.13 -1.74 -7.07
N CYS A 183 11.72 -2.35 -6.06
CA CYS A 183 12.90 -1.84 -5.36
C CYS A 183 13.88 -2.98 -5.05
N ASN A 184 15.16 -2.64 -4.89
CA ASN A 184 16.24 -3.55 -4.49
C ASN A 184 16.85 -3.19 -3.13
N GLY A 185 16.26 -2.21 -2.44
CA GLY A 185 16.72 -1.75 -1.14
C GLY A 185 15.87 -0.60 -0.59
N PRO A 186 15.88 -0.40 0.73
CA PRO A 186 14.99 0.54 1.41
C PRO A 186 15.16 1.97 0.91
N SER A 187 16.41 2.42 0.70
CA SER A 187 16.73 3.79 0.27
C SER A 187 16.19 4.19 -1.11
N GLN A 188 15.69 3.23 -1.91
CA GLN A 188 15.07 3.54 -3.18
C GLN A 188 13.63 4.03 -3.02
N CYS A 189 12.95 3.67 -1.94
CA CYS A 189 11.56 4.01 -1.70
C CYS A 189 11.44 5.35 -0.98
N CYS A 190 10.44 6.15 -1.33
CA CYS A 190 10.17 7.40 -0.62
C CYS A 190 9.77 7.13 0.84
N SER A 191 9.13 5.98 1.09
CA SER A 191 8.84 5.44 2.41
C SER A 191 10.05 4.80 3.11
N ASN A 192 11.19 4.68 2.44
CA ASN A 192 12.34 3.89 2.87
C ASN A 192 12.01 2.42 3.22
N ALA A 193 10.82 1.92 2.84
CA ALA A 193 10.38 0.56 3.11
C ALA A 193 10.32 -0.23 1.81
N CYS A 194 11.36 -1.02 1.56
CA CYS A 194 11.41 -1.97 0.47
C CYS A 194 11.16 -3.37 1.03
N VAL A 195 9.98 -3.93 0.74
CA VAL A 195 9.52 -5.19 1.34
C VAL A 195 9.38 -6.24 0.27
N GLU A 196 10.00 -7.41 0.48
CA GLU A 196 9.81 -8.60 -0.34
C GLU A 196 8.40 -9.16 -0.10
N LEU A 197 7.54 -9.08 -1.12
CA LEU A 197 6.17 -9.60 -1.06
C LEU A 197 5.98 -10.89 -1.87
N LEU A 198 6.93 -11.19 -2.77
CA LEU A 198 6.94 -12.38 -3.61
C LEU A 198 8.38 -12.87 -3.72
N ALA A 199 8.60 -14.19 -3.77
CA ALA A 199 9.92 -14.82 -3.75
C ALA A 199 10.89 -14.23 -4.82
N GLY A 200 11.68 -13.22 -4.41
CA GLY A 200 12.66 -12.52 -5.24
C GLY A 200 12.26 -11.13 -5.76
N ALA A 201 11.07 -10.62 -5.46
CA ALA A 201 10.63 -9.28 -5.86
C ALA A 201 10.20 -8.44 -4.64
N ALA A 202 10.86 -7.30 -4.46
CA ALA A 202 10.54 -6.34 -3.42
C ALA A 202 9.90 -5.08 -4.00
N PHE A 203 8.96 -4.51 -3.24
CA PHE A 203 8.21 -3.33 -3.63
C PHE A 203 8.22 -2.29 -2.52
N CYS A 204 8.19 -1.03 -2.93
CA CYS A 204 8.03 0.07 -2.01
C CYS A 204 6.66 -0.01 -1.33
N GLN A 205 6.67 -0.09 -0.01
CA GLN A 205 5.46 -0.19 0.80
C GLN A 205 5.14 1.12 1.50
N SER A 206 3.86 1.34 1.76
CA SER A 206 3.43 2.40 2.66
C SER A 206 3.75 2.00 4.10
N ILE A 207 4.34 2.92 4.85
CA ILE A 207 4.70 2.74 6.25
C ILE A 207 3.61 3.24 7.23
N GLY A 208 2.40 3.48 6.73
CA GLY A 208 1.26 4.01 7.49
C GLY A 208 1.44 5.46 7.97
N GLY A 209 0.46 6.00 8.67
CA GLY A 209 0.54 7.36 9.25
C GLY A 209 0.67 8.45 8.19
N CYS A 210 1.38 9.53 8.52
CA CYS A 210 1.69 10.59 7.55
C CYS A 210 2.77 10.14 6.55
N LYS A 211 2.71 10.72 5.35
CA LYS A 211 3.61 10.49 4.24
C LYS A 211 4.91 11.29 4.40
N PRO A 212 6.08 10.64 4.28
CA PRO A 212 7.37 11.31 4.38
C PRO A 212 7.68 12.21 3.18
N ILE A 213 8.72 13.03 3.31
CA ILE A 213 9.23 13.92 2.26
C ILE A 213 9.44 13.13 0.95
N GLY A 214 8.95 13.69 -0.17
CA GLY A 214 9.07 13.10 -1.50
C GLY A 214 7.95 12.13 -1.89
N GLU A 215 7.14 11.65 -0.94
CA GLU A 215 5.95 10.85 -1.25
C GLU A 215 4.85 11.65 -1.95
N LEU A 216 4.06 10.95 -2.77
CA LEU A 216 2.88 11.52 -3.43
C LEU A 216 1.83 11.93 -2.42
N CYS A 217 1.32 13.15 -2.56
CA CYS A 217 0.25 13.68 -1.72
C CYS A 217 -0.82 14.33 -2.58
N SER A 218 -2.03 14.44 -2.05
CA SER A 218 -3.14 15.19 -2.63
C SER A 218 -3.55 16.40 -1.78
N THR A 219 -3.21 16.37 -0.49
CA THR A 219 -3.50 17.45 0.46
C THR A 219 -2.34 17.59 1.45
N ASP A 220 -2.18 18.79 2.00
CA ASP A 220 -1.16 19.10 3.00
C ASP A 220 -1.20 18.13 4.20
N ALA A 221 -2.39 17.78 4.66
CA ALA A 221 -2.61 16.91 5.83
C ALA A 221 -2.05 15.48 5.65
N GLN A 222 -1.80 15.04 4.42
CA GLN A 222 -1.20 13.72 4.20
C GLN A 222 0.30 13.72 4.50
N CYS A 223 0.97 14.87 4.42
CA CYS A 223 2.40 14.98 4.61
C CYS A 223 2.76 15.17 6.08
N CYS A 224 3.82 14.52 6.56
CA CYS A 224 4.31 14.78 7.92
C CYS A 224 4.76 16.24 8.10
N THR A 225 5.14 16.90 6.99
CA THR A 225 5.46 18.33 6.94
C THR A 225 4.24 19.24 6.83
N SER A 226 3.02 18.69 6.72
CA SER A 226 1.80 19.46 6.45
C SER A 226 1.92 20.35 5.21
N ASN A 227 2.68 19.91 4.21
CA ASN A 227 3.01 20.71 3.03
C ASN A 227 3.09 19.81 1.79
N CYS A 228 2.06 19.87 0.97
CA CYS A 228 1.94 19.14 -0.28
C CYS A 228 2.18 20.09 -1.45
N GLN A 229 3.29 19.92 -2.15
CA GLN A 229 3.74 20.86 -3.19
C GLN A 229 3.80 20.16 -4.55
N ALA A 230 3.29 20.84 -5.58
CA ALA A 230 3.47 20.40 -6.96
C ALA A 230 4.93 20.60 -7.38
N ASP A 231 5.51 19.59 -8.03
CA ASP A 231 6.74 19.74 -8.77
C ASP A 231 6.47 20.39 -10.15
N GLY A 232 7.54 20.66 -10.89
CA GLY A 232 7.45 21.25 -12.24
C GLY A 232 6.71 20.40 -13.26
N SER A 233 6.46 19.11 -12.97
CA SER A 233 5.74 18.16 -13.82
C SER A 233 4.25 18.04 -13.46
N GLY A 234 3.78 18.80 -12.46
CA GLY A 234 2.38 18.77 -12.00
C GLY A 234 2.07 17.62 -11.03
N VAL A 235 3.09 16.87 -10.59
CA VAL A 235 2.94 15.83 -9.57
C VAL A 235 3.12 16.47 -8.20
N THR A 236 2.17 16.23 -7.29
CA THR A 236 2.23 16.77 -5.93
C THR A 236 2.92 15.81 -4.96
N LYS A 237 3.94 16.32 -4.25
CA LYS A 237 4.78 15.57 -3.32
C LYS A 237 4.91 16.28 -1.98
N CYS A 238 5.17 15.52 -0.93
CA CYS A 238 5.45 16.08 0.39
C CYS A 238 6.76 16.87 0.36
N GLY A 239 6.64 18.18 0.63
CA GLY A 239 7.73 19.13 0.55
C GLY A 239 8.70 18.99 1.73
N GLN A 240 9.96 19.41 1.50
CA GLN A 240 11.00 19.40 2.51
C GLN A 240 10.80 20.54 3.52
N PRO A 241 10.98 20.32 4.84
CA PRO A 241 10.88 21.39 5.84
C PRO A 241 12.16 22.24 5.84
N ALA A 242 12.06 23.48 6.33
CA ALA A 242 13.18 24.44 6.31
C ALA A 242 14.30 24.13 7.33
N ASN A 243 14.01 23.45 8.45
CA ASN A 243 14.90 23.40 9.61
C ASN A 243 15.23 21.99 10.14
N CYS A 244 14.21 21.19 10.46
CA CYS A 244 14.37 19.85 11.04
C CYS A 244 13.20 18.95 10.61
N ARG A 245 13.32 17.64 10.83
CA ARG A 245 12.30 16.68 10.45
C ARG A 245 11.16 16.61 11.48
N PRO A 246 9.89 16.90 11.11
CA PRO A 246 8.76 16.83 12.03
C PRO A 246 8.42 15.40 12.45
N PRO A 247 7.53 15.25 13.46
CA PRO A 247 7.05 13.93 13.89
C PRO A 247 6.46 13.13 12.73
N GLY A 248 6.77 11.84 12.69
CA GLY A 248 6.39 10.92 11.63
C GLY A 248 7.32 10.93 10.42
N GLU A 249 8.20 11.93 10.21
CA GLU A 249 9.17 11.86 9.11
C GLU A 249 10.19 10.74 9.32
N ILE A 250 10.71 10.18 8.22
CA ILE A 250 11.80 9.20 8.27
C ILE A 250 13.03 9.87 8.86
N CYS A 251 13.79 9.19 9.70
CA CYS A 251 15.05 9.71 10.19
C CYS A 251 16.09 8.60 10.13
N ASP A 252 17.36 8.98 9.98
CA ASP A 252 18.53 8.13 10.08
C ASP A 252 19.73 9.08 10.18
N SER A 253 20.88 8.55 10.56
CA SER A 253 22.20 9.14 10.35
C SER A 253 22.39 9.78 8.96
N SER A 254 21.70 9.27 7.93
CA SER A 254 21.76 9.77 6.55
C SER A 254 20.72 10.84 6.20
N PHE A 255 19.56 10.86 6.88
CA PHE A 255 18.39 11.65 6.46
C PHE A 255 18.19 12.95 7.25
N GLY A 256 18.95 13.15 8.33
CA GLY A 256 18.89 14.33 9.18
C GLY A 256 18.06 14.11 10.44
N GLU A 257 18.26 14.99 11.42
CA GLU A 257 17.75 14.84 12.77
C GLU A 257 16.30 15.31 12.93
N CYS A 258 15.60 14.68 13.87
CA CYS A 258 14.24 15.02 14.23
C CYS A 258 14.13 16.38 14.93
N CYS A 259 12.93 16.95 14.96
CA CYS A 259 12.66 18.18 15.69
C CYS A 259 12.42 17.92 17.19
N PRO A 260 12.98 18.75 18.10
CA PRO A 260 13.94 19.82 17.83
C PRO A 260 15.31 19.24 17.42
N GLY A 261 16.05 19.94 16.56
CA GLY A 261 17.35 19.48 16.04
C GLY A 261 18.42 19.20 17.11
N MET A 262 19.68 18.99 16.68
CA MET A 262 20.74 18.54 17.58
C MET A 262 20.94 19.41 18.84
N PRO A 263 21.29 18.79 19.99
CA PRO A 263 21.54 17.36 20.19
C PRO A 263 20.29 16.53 20.56
N GLN A 264 19.15 17.16 20.82
CA GLN A 264 17.95 16.46 21.34
C GLN A 264 17.22 15.64 20.27
N GLY A 265 17.29 16.05 19.01
CA GLY A 265 16.63 15.37 17.89
C GLY A 265 17.08 13.95 17.62
N ALA A 266 18.33 13.60 17.94
CA ALA A 266 18.87 12.26 17.74
C ALA A 266 18.19 11.20 18.61
N LEU A 267 17.79 11.57 19.82
CA LEU A 267 17.06 10.69 20.74
C LEU A 267 15.60 10.47 20.32
N LEU A 268 15.09 11.31 19.42
CA LEU A 268 13.73 11.23 18.89
C LEU A 268 13.65 10.41 17.59
N CYS A 269 14.80 10.03 17.02
CA CYS A 269 14.84 9.09 15.92
C CYS A 269 14.75 7.67 16.44
N LEU A 270 13.54 7.13 16.44
CA LEU A 270 13.26 5.83 17.03
C LEU A 270 12.84 4.86 15.95
N ASP A 271 13.05 3.57 16.20
CA ASP A 271 12.63 2.52 15.27
C ASP A 271 11.15 2.69 14.94
N GLY A 272 10.81 2.42 13.69
CA GLY A 272 9.43 2.37 13.18
C GLY A 272 9.17 1.02 12.54
N SER A 273 8.11 0.93 11.73
CA SER A 273 7.74 -0.30 11.03
C SER A 273 8.71 -0.61 9.87
N TYR A 274 8.85 -1.89 9.51
CA TYR A 274 9.67 -2.36 8.38
C TYR A 274 11.17 -1.98 8.45
N GLY A 275 11.71 -1.78 9.65
CA GLY A 275 13.10 -1.36 9.85
C GLY A 275 13.36 0.10 9.46
N VAL A 276 12.30 0.91 9.29
CA VAL A 276 12.39 2.33 8.99
C VAL A 276 12.23 3.14 10.27
N THR A 277 13.29 3.82 10.68
CA THR A 277 13.29 4.77 11.80
C THR A 277 12.50 6.03 11.46
N ARG A 278 11.71 6.52 12.42
CA ARG A 278 10.90 7.74 12.28
C ARG A 278 11.11 8.69 13.45
N CYS A 279 10.91 9.97 13.16
CA CYS A 279 10.88 11.02 14.16
C CYS A 279 9.66 10.89 15.06
N GLN A 280 9.92 10.82 16.36
CA GLN A 280 8.88 11.03 17.35
C GLN A 280 8.78 12.51 17.68
N GLY A 281 7.56 12.98 17.90
CA GLY A 281 7.35 14.34 18.35
C GLY A 281 7.65 14.48 19.84
N PRO A 282 8.18 15.64 20.27
CA PRO A 282 8.13 15.99 21.68
C PRO A 282 6.66 16.04 22.13
N CYS A 283 6.40 15.84 23.42
CA CYS A 283 5.02 15.88 23.98
C CYS A 283 4.34 17.27 23.93
N CYS A 284 4.93 18.21 23.20
CA CYS A 284 4.53 19.60 23.08
C CYS A 284 4.58 20.02 21.61
N SER A 285 3.81 21.05 21.28
CA SER A 285 3.75 21.69 19.98
C SER A 285 5.03 22.48 19.69
N LEU A 286 5.58 22.27 18.49
CA LEU A 286 6.71 23.03 17.96
C LEU A 286 6.26 24.44 17.53
N SER A 287 7.23 25.31 17.22
CA SER A 287 6.98 26.67 16.73
C SER A 287 5.93 26.72 15.61
N GLY A 288 5.05 27.71 15.66
CA GLY A 288 4.03 27.94 14.63
C GLY A 288 2.78 27.04 14.71
N VAL A 289 2.82 25.98 15.51
CA VAL A 289 1.66 25.10 15.76
C VAL A 289 0.68 25.78 16.72
N ALA A 290 -0.61 25.53 16.55
CA ALA A 290 -1.65 26.10 17.40
C ALA A 290 -1.53 25.66 18.87
N CYS A 291 -1.87 26.57 19.79
CA CYS A 291 -1.78 26.35 21.23
C CYS A 291 -2.93 27.03 21.99
N GLN A 292 -3.28 26.47 23.15
CA GLN A 292 -4.26 27.05 24.08
C GLN A 292 -3.57 27.67 25.29
N ALA A 293 -2.47 27.07 25.74
CA ALA A 293 -1.67 27.50 26.88
C ALA A 293 -0.16 27.36 26.59
N ASP A 294 0.65 28.06 27.38
CA ASP A 294 2.11 28.03 27.29
C ASP A 294 2.68 26.61 27.43
N VAL A 295 2.05 25.76 28.24
CA VAL A 295 2.44 24.36 28.44
C VAL A 295 2.30 23.52 27.17
N ASP A 296 1.43 23.91 26.24
CA ASP A 296 1.27 23.20 24.98
C ASP A 296 2.48 23.39 24.09
N CYS A 297 3.26 24.46 24.27
CA CYS A 297 4.39 24.80 23.42
C CYS A 297 5.71 24.32 24.00
N CYS A 298 6.57 23.76 23.16
CA CYS A 298 7.92 23.37 23.58
C CYS A 298 8.78 24.56 24.00
N SER A 299 8.48 25.76 23.48
CA SER A 299 9.06 27.03 23.92
C SER A 299 8.54 27.53 25.26
N ARG A 300 7.51 26.87 25.83
CA ARG A 300 6.71 27.34 26.97
C ARG A 300 6.07 28.72 26.74
N LYS A 301 5.82 29.06 25.47
CA LYS A 301 5.27 30.36 25.07
C LYS A 301 4.22 30.19 23.97
N CYS A 302 2.97 30.28 24.38
CA CYS A 302 1.83 30.36 23.49
C CYS A 302 1.51 31.84 23.23
N ASN A 303 1.66 32.30 21.99
CA ASN A 303 1.34 33.67 21.65
C ASN A 303 -0.18 33.88 21.78
N VAL A 304 -0.59 34.73 22.72
CA VAL A 304 -2.01 34.93 23.04
C VAL A 304 -2.82 35.54 21.88
N ASN A 305 -2.16 36.22 20.93
CA ASN A 305 -2.80 36.89 19.81
C ASN A 305 -2.91 35.97 18.58
N SER A 306 -1.82 35.30 18.19
CA SER A 306 -1.84 34.38 17.04
C SER A 306 -2.33 32.97 17.40
N LYS A 307 -2.43 32.63 18.69
CA LYS A 307 -2.73 31.29 19.20
C LYS A 307 -1.79 30.22 18.65
N THR A 308 -0.53 30.60 18.44
CA THR A 308 0.52 29.73 17.94
C THR A 308 1.74 29.75 18.86
N CYS A 309 2.49 28.65 18.88
CA CYS A 309 3.72 28.53 19.66
C CYS A 309 4.81 29.44 19.11
N GLU A 310 5.42 30.23 19.99
CA GLU A 310 6.56 31.07 19.64
C GLU A 310 7.84 30.24 19.48
N ASP A 311 8.82 30.80 18.77
CA ASP A 311 10.11 30.16 18.58
C ASP A 311 10.84 29.92 19.91
N GLY A 312 11.33 28.69 20.07
CA GLY A 312 12.15 28.30 21.20
C GLY A 312 11.94 26.85 21.60
N PHE A 313 12.86 26.35 22.42
CA PHE A 313 12.76 25.03 23.04
C PHE A 313 13.27 25.17 24.47
N ALA A 314 12.38 24.97 25.44
CA ALA A 314 12.63 25.27 26.86
C ALA A 314 12.38 24.07 27.79
N CYS A 315 11.93 22.93 27.24
CA CYS A 315 11.67 21.71 27.99
C CYS A 315 12.61 20.58 27.54
N LYS A 316 12.70 19.53 28.35
CA LYS A 316 13.47 18.31 28.14
C LYS A 316 12.54 17.21 27.61
N VAL A 317 13.04 16.39 26.70
CA VAL A 317 12.23 15.34 26.05
C VAL A 317 12.11 14.10 26.93
N VAL A 318 11.25 13.16 26.56
CA VAL A 318 11.09 11.90 27.30
C VAL A 318 12.45 11.17 27.39
N GLY A 319 12.80 10.67 28.57
CA GLY A 319 14.09 10.02 28.85
C GLY A 319 15.18 10.94 29.39
N ASP A 320 15.07 12.26 29.24
CA ASP A 320 16.01 13.21 29.83
C ASP A 320 15.86 13.28 31.35
N THR A 321 16.96 13.53 32.06
CA THR A 321 16.93 13.74 33.51
C THR A 321 16.25 15.06 33.86
N CYS A 322 15.36 15.05 34.85
CA CYS A 322 14.60 16.21 35.32
C CYS A 322 14.59 16.29 36.84
N VAL A 323 14.42 17.51 37.36
CA VAL A 323 14.21 17.75 38.80
C VAL A 323 12.76 18.11 39.10
N SER A 324 12.05 18.66 38.11
CA SER A 324 10.66 19.08 38.24
C SER A 324 9.85 18.83 36.97
N ASN A 325 8.54 18.69 37.14
CA ASN A 325 7.57 18.55 36.04
C ASN A 325 7.67 19.68 35.01
N ALA A 326 8.01 20.90 35.44
CA ALA A 326 8.15 22.07 34.57
C ALA A 326 9.35 21.96 33.61
N GLU A 327 10.31 21.09 33.89
CA GLU A 327 11.42 20.83 32.97
C GLU A 327 11.02 19.91 31.82
N CYS A 328 9.98 19.09 31.96
CA CYS A 328 9.65 18.07 30.98
C CYS A 328 8.62 18.56 29.97
N CYS A 329 8.83 18.23 28.69
CA CYS A 329 7.86 18.54 27.64
C CYS A 329 6.53 17.81 27.87
N SER A 330 6.57 16.64 28.50
CA SER A 330 5.41 15.91 29.03
C SER A 330 4.71 16.58 30.20
N SER A 331 5.33 17.59 30.81
CA SER A 331 4.96 18.14 32.11
C SER A 331 4.96 17.11 33.26
N THR A 332 5.63 15.96 33.06
CA THR A 332 5.71 14.88 34.04
C THR A 332 7.16 14.43 34.19
N CYS A 333 7.70 14.63 35.40
CA CYS A 333 9.00 14.17 35.83
C CYS A 333 8.80 13.03 36.83
N SER A 334 9.07 11.79 36.42
CA SER A 334 8.92 10.61 37.26
C SER A 334 10.24 9.87 37.39
N GLY A 335 10.63 9.53 38.62
CA GLY A 335 11.91 8.86 38.88
C GLY A 335 13.16 9.68 38.52
N GLY A 336 13.04 11.00 38.39
CA GLY A 336 14.14 11.87 37.96
C GLY A 336 14.35 11.89 36.45
N THR A 337 13.42 11.33 35.68
CA THR A 337 13.40 11.33 34.21
C THR A 337 12.08 11.85 33.68
N CYS A 338 12.10 12.56 32.55
CA CYS A 338 10.88 13.00 31.89
C CYS A 338 10.15 11.80 31.32
N THR A 339 8.88 11.64 31.71
CA THR A 339 8.02 10.51 31.33
C THR A 339 6.68 11.02 30.82
N ASP A 340 5.93 10.19 30.10
CA ASP A 340 4.48 10.31 29.87
C ASP A 340 4.01 11.50 29.02
N CYS A 341 3.82 11.31 27.71
CA CYS A 341 3.21 12.32 26.84
C CYS A 341 1.67 12.25 26.90
N THR A 342 0.98 13.36 26.59
CA THR A 342 -0.47 13.36 26.32
C THR A 342 -0.82 12.59 25.05
N CYS A 343 0.14 12.41 24.14
CA CYS A 343 0.11 11.39 23.09
C CYS A 343 0.60 10.06 23.65
N LYS A 344 0.03 8.96 23.18
CA LYS A 344 0.36 7.62 23.62
C LYS A 344 1.69 7.16 23.00
N PRO A 345 2.57 6.54 23.80
CA PRO A 345 3.81 5.95 23.32
C PRO A 345 3.54 4.75 22.42
N ASN A 346 4.60 4.20 21.81
CA ASN A 346 4.47 3.02 20.97
C ASN A 346 3.90 1.81 21.78
N GLY A 347 3.05 0.99 21.17
CA GLY A 347 2.38 -0.18 21.74
C GLY A 347 1.02 0.09 22.40
N GLU A 348 0.66 1.36 22.63
CA GLU A 348 -0.58 1.75 23.31
C GLU A 348 -1.77 1.86 22.34
N PRO A 349 -3.00 1.52 22.76
CA PRO A 349 -4.17 1.55 21.88
C PRO A 349 -4.53 2.97 21.45
N CYS A 350 -4.89 3.18 20.19
CA CYS A 350 -5.24 4.48 19.62
C CYS A 350 -6.56 4.42 18.84
N GLN A 351 -7.14 5.57 18.56
CA GLN A 351 -8.29 5.71 17.65
C GLN A 351 -7.92 6.52 16.40
N THR A 352 -6.99 7.47 16.55
CA THR A 352 -6.53 8.33 15.46
C THR A 352 -5.00 8.42 15.45
N PRO A 353 -4.37 8.73 14.30
CA PRO A 353 -2.94 8.98 14.23
C PRO A 353 -2.46 10.05 15.23
N ASP A 354 -3.29 11.03 15.53
CA ASP A 354 -2.97 12.12 16.46
C ASP A 354 -2.83 11.68 17.92
N ASP A 355 -3.44 10.54 18.28
CA ASP A 355 -3.26 9.95 19.61
C ASP A 355 -1.83 9.47 19.82
N CYS A 356 -1.04 9.29 18.77
CA CYS A 356 0.28 8.65 18.82
C CYS A 356 1.40 9.67 18.66
N CYS A 357 2.44 9.56 19.49
CA CYS A 357 3.57 10.49 19.43
C CYS A 357 4.35 10.43 18.09
N GLY A 358 4.31 9.29 17.40
CA GLY A 358 4.86 9.10 16.06
C GLY A 358 3.87 9.36 14.91
N LYS A 359 2.66 9.87 15.20
CA LYS A 359 1.57 10.08 14.21
C LYS A 359 1.20 8.84 13.40
N LEU A 360 1.42 7.67 13.99
CA LEU A 360 1.12 6.37 13.41
C LEU A 360 0.18 5.62 14.36
N CYS A 361 -1.09 5.56 13.99
CA CYS A 361 -2.08 4.69 14.61
C CYS A 361 -2.46 3.63 13.57
N SER A 362 -2.14 2.37 13.83
CA SER A 362 -2.37 1.29 12.87
C SER A 362 -2.78 0.00 13.55
N PRO A 363 -3.53 -0.89 12.86
CA PRO A 363 -3.95 -2.18 13.42
C PRO A 363 -2.73 -3.03 13.79
N ASP A 364 -2.72 -3.55 15.02
CA ASP A 364 -1.70 -4.47 15.52
C ASP A 364 -2.08 -5.93 15.24
N PRO A 365 -1.28 -6.66 14.45
CA PRO A 365 -1.57 -8.06 14.14
C PRO A 365 -1.41 -9.01 15.34
N ASP A 366 -0.61 -8.66 16.35
CA ASP A 366 -0.40 -9.49 17.55
C ASP A 366 -1.58 -9.40 18.54
N ASP A 367 -2.42 -8.36 18.40
CA ASP A 367 -3.59 -8.11 19.25
C ASP A 367 -4.93 -8.15 18.47
N GLY A 368 -5.00 -8.97 17.43
CA GLY A 368 -6.25 -9.21 16.69
C GLY A 368 -6.75 -7.99 15.91
N GLY A 369 -5.85 -7.13 15.45
CA GLY A 369 -6.14 -5.95 14.63
C GLY A 369 -6.53 -4.70 15.44
N ALA A 370 -6.30 -4.67 16.75
CA ALA A 370 -6.56 -3.49 17.56
C ALA A 370 -5.64 -2.33 17.13
N LEU A 371 -6.18 -1.12 16.95
CA LEU A 371 -5.39 0.06 16.60
C LEU A 371 -4.43 0.43 17.73
N LYS A 372 -3.14 0.51 17.44
CA LYS A 372 -2.08 0.90 18.38
C LYS A 372 -1.11 1.93 17.80
N CYS A 373 -0.47 2.68 18.70
CA CYS A 373 0.54 3.67 18.39
C CYS A 373 1.88 3.02 18.09
N GLY A 374 2.54 3.38 16.98
CA GLY A 374 3.94 3.05 16.70
C GLY A 374 4.40 1.57 16.74
N THR A 375 5.70 1.38 16.49
CA THR A 375 6.47 0.15 16.15
C THR A 375 5.77 -1.21 16.16
N PHE A 376 5.52 -1.74 14.96
CA PHE A 376 5.72 -3.17 14.72
C PHE A 376 7.22 -3.44 14.60
N GLY A 377 7.87 -3.46 15.76
CA GLY A 377 9.08 -4.24 16.01
C GLY A 377 8.70 -5.69 16.25
N GLY A 378 7.86 -6.24 15.39
CA GLY A 378 7.73 -7.68 15.20
C GLY A 378 8.66 -8.05 14.06
N SER A 379 9.52 -9.03 14.30
CA SER A 379 10.13 -9.85 13.25
C SER A 379 9.10 -10.18 12.14
N PRO A 380 9.50 -10.52 10.90
CA PRO A 380 8.59 -10.76 9.77
C PRO A 380 7.85 -12.10 9.90
N THR A 381 7.21 -12.35 11.04
CA THR A 381 6.63 -13.66 11.34
C THR A 381 5.14 -13.68 11.10
N CYS A 382 4.53 -12.63 10.54
CA CYS A 382 3.14 -12.78 10.12
C CYS A 382 2.78 -11.93 8.90
N VAL A 383 2.28 -12.56 7.84
CA VAL A 383 1.71 -11.95 6.65
C VAL A 383 0.18 -11.89 6.77
N PRO A 384 -0.48 -10.88 6.17
CA PRO A 384 -1.93 -10.68 6.31
C PRO A 384 -2.76 -11.80 5.66
N GLU A 385 -4.07 -11.82 5.92
CA GLU A 385 -4.99 -12.78 5.31
C GLU A 385 -4.96 -12.69 3.78
N GLY A 386 -5.00 -13.85 3.10
CA GLY A 386 -4.90 -13.93 1.64
C GLY A 386 -3.48 -13.95 1.09
N THR A 387 -2.46 -13.65 1.91
CA THR A 387 -1.05 -13.72 1.51
C THR A 387 -0.52 -15.15 1.57
N LEU A 388 0.44 -15.50 0.71
CA LEU A 388 1.03 -16.84 0.71
C LEU A 388 1.85 -17.11 1.97
N CYS A 389 1.85 -18.37 2.45
CA CYS A 389 2.51 -18.80 3.67
C CYS A 389 3.14 -20.19 3.51
N GLY A 390 4.31 -20.41 4.12
CA GLY A 390 4.98 -21.71 4.23
C GLY A 390 4.66 -22.47 5.52
N SER A 391 4.21 -21.76 6.56
CA SER A 391 3.87 -22.35 7.85
C SER A 391 2.84 -21.52 8.62
N ASN A 392 2.13 -22.14 9.57
CA ASN A 392 1.12 -21.48 10.41
C ASN A 392 1.68 -20.27 11.18
N GLY A 393 2.96 -20.33 11.56
CA GLY A 393 3.65 -19.25 12.27
C GLY A 393 4.10 -18.10 11.38
N GLU A 394 3.71 -18.08 10.09
CA GLU A 394 3.90 -16.98 9.15
C GLU A 394 2.61 -16.20 8.88
N CYS A 395 1.47 -16.59 9.45
CA CYS A 395 0.20 -15.91 9.23
C CYS A 395 -0.22 -15.13 10.47
N CYS A 396 -0.74 -13.92 10.32
CA CYS A 396 -1.19 -13.14 11.49
C CYS A 396 -2.40 -13.78 12.20
N SER A 397 -3.12 -14.63 11.48
CA SER A 397 -4.15 -15.50 12.02
C SER A 397 -3.64 -16.79 12.67
N GLY A 398 -2.34 -17.07 12.62
CA GLY A 398 -1.71 -18.33 13.03
C GLY A 398 -2.09 -19.53 12.15
N LEU A 399 -2.70 -19.30 10.98
CA LEU A 399 -3.27 -20.35 10.14
C LEU A 399 -2.87 -20.19 8.67
N CYS A 400 -2.02 -21.11 8.22
CA CYS A 400 -1.66 -21.26 6.83
C CYS A 400 -2.53 -22.35 6.19
N GLY A 401 -3.38 -21.98 5.22
CA GLY A 401 -4.23 -22.94 4.51
C GLY A 401 -3.41 -23.90 3.64
N GLY A 402 -3.82 -25.17 3.53
CA GLY A 402 -3.18 -26.14 2.62
C GLY A 402 -3.66 -26.02 1.17
N GLY A 403 -2.79 -26.35 0.20
CA GLY A 403 -3.08 -26.33 -1.24
C GLY A 403 -1.81 -26.12 -2.08
N GLU A 404 -1.96 -26.00 -3.40
CA GLU A 404 -0.88 -25.64 -4.35
C GLU A 404 -0.37 -24.20 -4.12
N PHE A 405 -1.21 -23.35 -3.51
CA PHE A 405 -0.91 -21.98 -3.09
C PHE A 405 -1.40 -21.75 -1.64
N PRO A 406 -0.60 -22.17 -0.64
CA PRO A 406 -0.96 -22.02 0.76
C PRO A 406 -1.05 -20.54 1.14
N SER A 407 -2.19 -20.08 1.66
CA SER A 407 -2.45 -18.69 2.01
C SER A 407 -3.03 -18.53 3.41
N CYS A 408 -2.76 -17.39 4.04
CA CYS A 408 -3.21 -17.09 5.39
C CYS A 408 -4.72 -16.94 5.47
N LYS A 409 -5.34 -17.73 6.34
CA LYS A 409 -6.79 -17.77 6.53
C LYS A 409 -7.23 -16.95 7.73
N PRO A 410 -8.46 -16.43 7.78
CA PRO A 410 -8.94 -15.68 8.93
C PRO A 410 -8.89 -16.46 10.25
N SER A 411 -8.55 -15.77 11.34
CA SER A 411 -8.52 -16.33 12.69
C SER A 411 -9.94 -16.75 13.11
N GLY A 412 -10.15 -18.04 13.38
CA GLY A 412 -11.42 -18.59 13.87
C GLY A 412 -12.03 -19.71 13.03
N CYS A 413 -11.45 -20.03 11.86
CA CYS A 413 -11.86 -21.18 11.06
C CYS A 413 -10.95 -22.40 11.25
N LYS A 414 -11.48 -23.59 10.99
CA LYS A 414 -10.88 -24.91 11.24
C LYS A 414 -10.41 -25.52 9.93
N SER A 415 -9.17 -26.02 9.92
CA SER A 415 -8.51 -26.61 8.75
C SER A 415 -9.02 -28.02 8.45
N VAL A 416 -8.68 -28.57 7.28
CA VAL A 416 -9.02 -29.96 6.90
C VAL A 416 -8.59 -30.93 8.00
N GLY A 417 -9.48 -31.86 8.37
CA GLY A 417 -9.24 -32.91 9.35
C GLY A 417 -9.41 -32.49 10.82
N THR A 418 -9.79 -31.24 11.10
CA THR A 418 -10.09 -30.79 12.47
C THR A 418 -11.59 -30.87 12.78
N SER A 419 -11.91 -31.13 14.05
CA SER A 419 -13.28 -31.41 14.47
C SER A 419 -14.16 -30.15 14.43
N CYS A 420 -15.28 -30.22 13.74
CA CYS A 420 -16.23 -29.13 13.56
C CYS A 420 -17.63 -29.53 14.03
N ALA A 421 -18.40 -28.56 14.52
CA ALA A 421 -19.83 -28.73 14.79
C ALA A 421 -20.71 -28.18 13.66
N SER A 422 -20.19 -27.27 12.83
CA SER A 422 -20.90 -26.72 11.67
C SER A 422 -19.94 -26.25 10.58
N GLY A 423 -20.44 -26.11 9.33
CA GLY A 423 -19.64 -25.67 8.18
C GLY A 423 -19.09 -24.24 8.33
N ALA A 424 -19.73 -23.39 9.14
CA ALA A 424 -19.23 -22.05 9.45
C ALA A 424 -17.96 -22.05 10.32
N GLU A 425 -17.67 -23.18 10.99
CA GLU A 425 -16.41 -23.35 11.69
C GLU A 425 -15.28 -23.76 10.77
N CYS A 426 -15.56 -24.23 9.55
CA CYS A 426 -14.54 -24.70 8.62
C CYS A 426 -14.10 -23.56 7.70
N CYS A 427 -12.80 -23.51 7.37
CA CYS A 427 -12.27 -22.46 6.50
C CYS A 427 -12.95 -22.48 5.11
N SER A 428 -13.05 -21.31 4.48
CA SER A 428 -13.75 -21.12 3.21
C SER A 428 -13.37 -22.17 2.18
N GLY A 429 -14.37 -22.90 1.67
CA GLY A 429 -14.20 -24.02 0.75
C GLY A 429 -14.26 -25.41 1.39
N LEU A 430 -14.40 -25.51 2.72
CA LEU A 430 -14.52 -26.78 3.45
C LEU A 430 -15.92 -26.97 4.02
N ALA A 431 -16.45 -28.18 3.88
CA ALA A 431 -17.69 -28.61 4.50
C ALA A 431 -17.42 -29.35 5.82
N CYS A 432 -18.27 -29.16 6.82
CA CYS A 432 -18.22 -29.97 8.03
C CYS A 432 -18.93 -31.31 7.78
N THR A 433 -18.18 -32.33 7.41
CA THR A 433 -18.72 -33.65 7.05
C THR A 433 -18.25 -34.69 8.07
N GLY A 434 -19.17 -35.35 8.76
CA GLY A 434 -18.82 -36.34 9.78
C GLY A 434 -18.17 -35.74 11.04
N GLY A 435 -18.41 -34.46 11.32
CA GLY A 435 -17.83 -33.76 12.46
C GLY A 435 -16.37 -33.36 12.26
N VAL A 436 -15.87 -33.39 11.02
CA VAL A 436 -14.52 -32.97 10.62
C VAL A 436 -14.60 -32.09 9.38
N CYS A 437 -13.77 -31.06 9.29
CA CYS A 437 -13.71 -30.22 8.10
C CYS A 437 -13.09 -31.02 6.94
N THR A 438 -13.80 -31.15 5.83
CA THR A 438 -13.36 -31.85 4.63
C THR A 438 -13.51 -30.94 3.41
N LEU A 439 -12.70 -31.19 2.39
CA LEU A 439 -12.89 -30.60 1.06
C LEU A 439 -14.24 -31.05 0.45
#